data_AF-A0A7S2RW43-F1
#
_entry.id   AF-A0A7S2RW43-F1
#
_cell.length_a   1.000
_cell.length_b   1.000
_cell.length_c   1.000
_cell.angle_alpha   90.00
_cell.angle_beta   90.00
_cell.angle_gamma   90.00
#
_symmetry.space_group_name_H-M   'P 1'
#
loop_
_entity.id
_entity.type
_entity.pdbx_description
1 polymer ?
#
loop_
_entity_poly.entity_id
_entity_poly.type
_entity_poly.pdbx_seq_one_letter_code
_entity_poly.pdbx_strand_id
1 'polypeptide(L)'
;MSDDDSEEEYFDTSDGECSYETASDSEDEEEVQVEIKKEKADQPCKNYKVDTTAGKFGQCECGWKKSDHLEKKENNASKALRGLKASGATNEKQDEPCGEFRADTTASSFGLCKCGHKQADHKEKVVNPARDALKSLKIKNSTKSIVTREKGKVCTDFKIDPAAAEFGTCLCGFKKADHEAREENAAAGMLRKLKERNQSIRAQETQLAAPLPQDEASDDQDDEESQHETEKLVGEADASFEQVAAPQPKACCIIM
;
A
#
# COMPACT_ATOMS: atom_id res chain seq x y z
N MET A 1 16.26 31.21 -27.18
CA MET A 1 17.51 31.61 -26.52
C MET A 1 17.20 31.88 -25.06
N SER A 2 17.17 30.81 -24.28
CA SER A 2 17.32 30.82 -22.82
C SER A 2 17.84 29.44 -22.50
N ASP A 3 19.16 29.36 -22.45
CA ASP A 3 19.96 28.22 -22.07
C ASP A 3 19.74 27.96 -20.57
N ASP A 4 19.29 26.76 -20.21
CA ASP A 4 19.17 26.33 -18.81
C ASP A 4 20.13 25.15 -18.60
N ASP A 5 21.22 25.53 -17.95
CA ASP A 5 22.42 24.79 -17.60
C ASP A 5 22.16 24.17 -16.21
N SER A 6 22.17 22.84 -16.10
CA SER A 6 22.09 22.18 -14.78
C SER A 6 22.84 20.84 -14.78
N GLU A 7 24.14 20.99 -14.54
CA GLU A 7 24.99 20.22 -13.62
C GLU A 7 24.85 18.69 -13.60
N GLU A 8 25.78 18.03 -14.29
CA GLU A 8 26.07 16.60 -14.14
C GLU A 8 26.88 16.35 -12.85
N GLU A 9 26.28 15.65 -11.88
CA GLU A 9 27.00 15.17 -10.70
C GLU A 9 27.89 13.96 -11.03
N TYR A 10 29.19 14.16 -10.88
CA TYR A 10 30.26 13.18 -11.07
C TYR A 10 30.43 12.34 -9.80
N PHE A 11 29.96 11.10 -9.80
CA PHE A 11 30.23 10.13 -8.73
C PHE A 11 31.62 9.50 -8.91
N ASP A 12 32.56 9.92 -8.07
CA ASP A 12 33.91 9.34 -7.95
C ASP A 12 33.81 7.96 -7.27
N THR A 13 33.88 6.89 -8.06
CA THR A 13 34.12 5.53 -7.55
C THR A 13 35.62 5.30 -7.48
N SER A 14 36.22 5.70 -6.36
CA SER A 14 37.59 5.37 -6.02
C SER A 14 37.67 3.89 -5.62
N ASP A 15 38.20 3.09 -6.54
CA ASP A 15 38.48 1.67 -6.37
C ASP A 15 39.52 1.45 -5.25
N GLY A 16 39.04 0.99 -4.10
CA GLY A 16 39.87 0.55 -2.98
C GLY A 16 40.52 -0.80 -3.28
N GLU A 17 41.72 -0.77 -3.85
CA GLU A 17 42.60 -1.93 -4.01
C GLU A 17 43.07 -2.44 -2.63
N CYS A 18 42.38 -3.45 -2.09
CA CYS A 18 42.86 -4.19 -0.91
C CYS A 18 43.79 -5.33 -1.35
N SER A 19 45.09 -5.05 -1.44
CA SER A 19 46.13 -6.07 -1.54
C SER A 19 46.38 -6.70 -0.16
N TYR A 20 46.07 -7.99 0.01
CA TYR A 20 46.55 -8.76 1.16
C TYR A 20 47.73 -9.62 0.72
N GLU A 21 48.88 -9.38 1.35
CA GLU A 21 50.09 -10.17 1.16
C GLU A 21 49.94 -11.50 1.89
N THR A 22 50.10 -12.59 1.14
CA THR A 22 50.15 -13.95 1.67
C THR A 22 51.55 -14.24 2.21
N ALA A 23 51.66 -14.45 3.52
CA ALA A 23 52.86 -15.02 4.13
C ALA A 23 52.84 -16.55 3.98
N SER A 24 53.83 -17.07 3.26
CA SER A 24 54.17 -18.48 3.16
C SER A 24 55.08 -18.85 4.33
N ASP A 25 54.64 -19.79 5.17
CA ASP A 25 55.49 -20.47 6.15
C ASP A 25 55.33 -21.98 5.94
N SER A 26 56.45 -22.62 5.65
CA SER A 26 56.58 -23.99 5.16
C SER A 26 57.32 -24.81 6.20
N GLU A 27 56.66 -25.81 6.78
CA GLU A 27 57.32 -26.87 7.53
C GLU A 27 56.89 -28.23 6.99
N ASP A 28 57.91 -28.97 6.52
CA ASP A 28 57.89 -30.31 5.94
C ASP A 28 57.52 -31.35 7.02
N GLU A 29 56.39 -32.03 6.85
CA GLU A 29 56.09 -33.27 7.57
C GLU A 29 55.74 -34.40 6.59
N GLU A 30 56.57 -35.46 6.61
CA GLU A 30 56.42 -36.66 5.79
C GLU A 30 55.19 -37.48 6.22
N GLU A 31 54.05 -37.32 5.53
CA GLU A 31 52.88 -38.17 5.73
C GLU A 31 52.98 -39.52 4.99
N VAL A 32 52.82 -40.60 5.77
CA VAL A 32 52.70 -42.00 5.34
C VAL A 32 51.37 -42.20 4.60
N GLN A 33 51.42 -42.33 3.28
CA GLN A 33 50.25 -42.56 2.42
C GLN A 33 49.71 -44.00 2.60
N VAL A 34 48.60 -44.14 3.31
CA VAL A 34 47.80 -45.38 3.32
C VAL A 34 46.75 -45.27 2.20
N GLU A 35 47.01 -45.92 1.06
CA GLU A 35 46.07 -45.96 -0.07
C GLU A 35 44.80 -46.75 0.27
N ILE A 36 43.80 -46.07 0.84
CA ILE A 36 42.45 -46.61 0.99
C ILE A 36 41.71 -46.40 -0.34
N LYS A 37 41.62 -47.45 -1.16
CA LYS A 37 40.82 -47.46 -2.39
C LYS A 37 39.33 -47.41 -2.04
N LYS A 38 38.78 -46.19 -1.91
CA LYS A 38 37.35 -45.96 -1.72
C LYS A 38 36.63 -46.17 -3.06
N GLU A 39 35.79 -47.20 -3.12
CA GLU A 39 34.96 -47.49 -4.30
C GLU A 39 34.01 -46.31 -4.56
N LYS A 40 33.99 -45.83 -5.81
CA LYS A 40 33.15 -44.68 -6.21
C LYS A 40 31.70 -45.14 -6.30
N ALA A 41 30.81 -44.46 -5.59
CA ALA A 41 29.37 -44.66 -5.72
C ALA A 41 28.87 -44.11 -7.08
N ASP A 42 27.90 -44.79 -7.70
CA ASP A 42 27.31 -44.42 -9.00
C ASP A 42 26.46 -43.14 -8.97
N GLN A 43 26.15 -42.59 -7.79
CA GLN A 43 25.34 -41.37 -7.63
C GLN A 43 25.96 -40.37 -6.64
N PRO A 44 25.81 -39.06 -6.87
CA PRO A 44 26.29 -38.02 -5.95
C PRO A 44 25.51 -38.08 -4.62
N CYS A 45 26.22 -37.95 -3.49
CA CYS A 45 25.59 -37.95 -2.18
C CYS A 45 24.71 -36.70 -1.94
N LYS A 46 23.67 -36.81 -1.10
CA LYS A 46 22.74 -35.69 -0.82
C LYS A 46 23.39 -34.53 -0.06
N ASN A 47 24.40 -34.83 0.76
CA ASN A 47 25.10 -33.85 1.58
C ASN A 47 26.51 -33.64 1.04
N TYR A 48 26.71 -32.54 0.33
CA TYR A 48 28.03 -32.18 -0.18
C TYR A 48 28.95 -31.77 0.97
N LYS A 49 29.97 -32.60 1.24
CA LYS A 49 31.09 -32.28 2.13
C LYS A 49 32.37 -32.20 1.32
N VAL A 50 33.10 -31.10 1.43
CA VAL A 50 34.37 -30.90 0.72
C VAL A 50 35.41 -31.81 1.35
N ASP A 51 36.04 -32.65 0.54
CA ASP A 51 37.19 -33.42 0.96
C ASP A 51 38.44 -32.52 0.85
N THR A 52 38.99 -32.12 1.99
CA THR A 52 40.21 -31.28 2.05
C THR A 52 41.47 -32.08 1.75
N THR A 53 41.40 -33.41 1.73
CA THR A 53 42.52 -34.30 1.43
C THR A 53 42.56 -34.73 -0.04
N ALA A 54 41.47 -34.48 -0.79
CA ALA A 54 41.43 -34.80 -2.21
C ALA A 54 42.35 -33.86 -3.01
N GLY A 55 43.16 -34.42 -3.92
CA GLY A 55 44.05 -33.66 -4.81
C GLY A 55 43.35 -32.69 -5.80
N LYS A 56 42.03 -32.56 -5.72
CA LYS A 56 41.24 -31.59 -6.50
C LYS A 56 40.34 -30.80 -5.57
N PHE A 57 40.60 -29.50 -5.50
CA PHE A 57 39.80 -28.56 -4.72
C PHE A 57 38.32 -28.61 -5.13
N GLY A 58 37.43 -28.71 -4.15
CA GLY A 58 35.99 -28.79 -4.38
C GLY A 58 35.46 -30.17 -4.79
N GLN A 59 36.24 -31.24 -4.61
CA GLN A 59 35.75 -32.61 -4.71
C GLN A 59 35.04 -33.01 -3.41
N CYS A 60 33.91 -33.69 -3.53
CA CYS A 60 33.18 -34.20 -2.37
C CYS A 60 33.86 -35.46 -1.81
N GLU A 61 33.67 -35.78 -0.53
CA GLU A 61 34.11 -37.05 0.10
C GLU A 61 33.61 -38.31 -0.64
N CYS A 62 32.56 -38.19 -1.46
CA CYS A 62 32.04 -39.26 -2.32
C CYS A 62 32.74 -39.35 -3.69
N GLY A 63 33.68 -38.46 -3.99
CA GLY A 63 34.45 -38.43 -5.23
C GLY A 63 33.84 -37.63 -6.38
N TRP A 64 32.64 -37.09 -6.23
CA TRP A 64 31.95 -36.27 -7.25
C TRP A 64 32.27 -34.77 -7.09
N LYS A 65 32.14 -33.98 -8.17
CA LYS A 65 32.40 -32.52 -8.10
C LYS A 65 31.18 -31.78 -7.55
N LYS A 66 31.38 -30.58 -7.01
CA LYS A 66 30.30 -29.72 -6.50
C LYS A 66 29.15 -29.52 -7.50
N SER A 67 29.46 -29.41 -8.79
CA SER A 67 28.46 -29.27 -9.88
C SER A 67 27.49 -30.44 -9.97
N ASP A 68 27.90 -31.64 -9.55
CA ASP A 68 27.11 -32.86 -9.67
C ASP A 68 26.15 -33.03 -8.48
N HIS A 69 26.46 -32.40 -7.34
CA HIS A 69 25.57 -32.32 -6.16
C HIS A 69 24.54 -31.20 -6.27
N LEU A 70 24.87 -30.17 -7.06
CA LEU A 70 23.90 -29.18 -7.48
C LEU A 70 23.04 -29.82 -8.56
N GLU A 71 22.17 -30.75 -8.14
CA GLU A 71 20.96 -31.02 -8.91
C GLU A 71 20.42 -29.66 -9.31
N LYS A 72 20.29 -29.43 -10.62
CA LYS A 72 19.77 -28.18 -11.20
C LYS A 72 18.30 -28.08 -10.81
N LYS A 73 18.03 -27.87 -9.53
CA LYS A 73 16.76 -27.39 -9.03
C LYS A 73 16.73 -25.96 -9.54
N GLU A 74 16.11 -25.79 -10.70
CA GLU A 74 15.87 -24.47 -11.28
C GLU A 74 15.41 -23.58 -10.14
N ASN A 75 16.18 -22.53 -9.85
CA ASN A 75 15.81 -21.59 -8.81
C ASN A 75 14.40 -21.12 -9.13
N ASN A 76 13.47 -21.24 -8.17
CA ASN A 76 12.08 -20.85 -8.37
C ASN A 76 11.98 -19.40 -8.87
N ALA A 77 12.95 -18.54 -8.52
CA ALA A 77 13.09 -17.20 -9.06
C ALA A 77 13.40 -17.20 -10.58
N SER A 78 14.34 -18.02 -11.05
CA SER A 78 14.65 -18.15 -12.47
C SER A 78 13.46 -18.70 -13.28
N LYS A 79 12.73 -19.66 -12.71
CA LYS A 79 11.51 -20.21 -13.30
C LYS A 79 10.38 -19.17 -13.35
N ALA A 80 10.19 -18.40 -12.28
CA ALA A 80 9.22 -17.29 -12.24
C ALA A 80 9.58 -16.17 -13.24
N LEU A 81 10.87 -15.82 -13.35
CA LEU A 81 11.33 -14.81 -14.32
C LEU A 81 11.15 -15.27 -15.77
N ARG A 82 11.36 -16.56 -16.07
CA ARG A 82 11.03 -17.11 -17.39
C ARG A 82 9.53 -17.08 -17.65
N GLY A 83 8.70 -17.38 -16.65
CA GLY A 83 7.24 -17.25 -16.73
C GLY A 83 6.79 -15.81 -17.03
N LEU A 84 7.33 -14.84 -16.30
CA LEU A 84 7.03 -13.40 -16.48
C LEU A 84 7.51 -12.85 -17.82
N LYS A 85 8.69 -13.28 -18.30
CA LYS A 85 9.18 -12.88 -19.63
C LYS A 85 8.36 -13.51 -20.75
N ALA A 86 7.93 -14.76 -20.59
CA ALA A 86 7.06 -15.42 -21.57
C ALA A 86 5.67 -14.78 -21.63
N SER A 87 5.10 -14.36 -20.49
CA SER A 87 3.79 -13.69 -20.45
C SER A 87 3.85 -12.20 -20.82
N GLY A 88 5.00 -11.53 -20.67
CA GLY A 88 5.17 -10.13 -21.07
C GLY A 88 5.52 -9.92 -22.55
N ALA A 89 5.94 -10.96 -23.28
CA ALA A 89 6.39 -10.84 -24.67
C ALA A 89 5.27 -11.01 -25.70
N THR A 90 4.12 -11.57 -25.32
CA THR A 90 2.91 -11.52 -26.14
C THR A 90 2.05 -10.36 -25.65
N ASN A 91 2.51 -9.13 -25.88
CA ASN A 91 1.55 -8.07 -26.17
C ASN A 91 0.85 -8.50 -27.46
N GLU A 92 -0.17 -9.36 -27.35
CA GLU A 92 -1.24 -9.39 -28.32
C GLU A 92 -1.58 -7.92 -28.56
N LYS A 93 -1.35 -7.46 -29.78
CA LYS A 93 -1.65 -6.10 -30.19
C LYS A 93 -3.11 -5.89 -29.82
N GLN A 94 -3.36 -5.22 -28.70
CA GLN A 94 -4.72 -4.84 -28.38
C GLN A 94 -5.14 -3.94 -29.53
N ASP A 95 -6.17 -4.32 -30.27
CA ASP A 95 -6.67 -3.54 -31.41
C ASP A 95 -7.14 -2.14 -30.96
N GLU A 96 -7.30 -1.92 -29.65
CA GLU A 96 -7.72 -0.66 -29.06
C GLU A 96 -6.54 0.13 -28.43
N PRO A 97 -6.41 1.45 -28.68
CA PRO A 97 -5.40 2.28 -28.06
C PRO A 97 -5.61 2.38 -26.54
N CYS A 98 -4.52 2.26 -25.76
CA CYS A 98 -4.58 2.38 -24.30
C CYS A 98 -5.02 3.78 -23.85
N GLY A 99 -5.61 3.89 -22.66
CA GLY A 99 -6.20 5.14 -22.17
C GLY A 99 -5.19 6.28 -21.91
N GLU A 100 -3.91 5.95 -21.74
CA GLU A 100 -2.83 6.91 -21.50
C GLU A 100 -1.73 6.70 -22.55
N PHE A 101 -1.38 7.76 -23.29
CA PHE A 101 -0.27 7.69 -24.25
C PHE A 101 1.06 7.70 -23.50
N ARG A 102 1.83 6.61 -23.61
CA ARG A 102 3.20 6.52 -23.11
C ARG A 102 4.16 6.34 -24.28
N ALA A 103 4.93 7.37 -24.60
CA ALA A 103 5.89 7.33 -25.69
C ALA A 103 6.86 6.16 -25.50
N ASP A 104 7.03 5.35 -26.54
CA ASP A 104 8.04 4.32 -26.59
C ASP A 104 9.36 4.91 -27.11
N THR A 105 10.34 5.05 -26.22
CA THR A 105 11.68 5.56 -26.55
C THR A 105 12.57 4.52 -27.22
N THR A 106 12.15 3.25 -27.26
CA THR A 106 12.89 2.15 -27.87
C THR A 106 12.42 1.83 -29.29
N ALA A 107 11.26 2.36 -29.69
CA ALA A 107 10.72 2.16 -31.03
C ALA A 107 11.51 2.91 -32.10
N SER A 108 11.63 2.33 -33.29
CA SER A 108 12.36 2.92 -34.42
C SER A 108 11.73 4.22 -34.97
N SER A 109 10.48 4.51 -34.60
CA SER A 109 9.80 5.75 -34.97
C SER A 109 9.23 6.46 -33.75
N PHE A 110 9.59 7.74 -33.60
CA PHE A 110 9.02 8.63 -32.60
C PHE A 110 7.50 8.77 -32.79
N GLY A 111 6.76 8.85 -31.68
CA GLY A 111 5.30 9.01 -31.69
C GLY A 111 4.49 7.72 -31.63
N LEU A 112 5.14 6.57 -31.47
CA LEU A 112 4.49 5.31 -31.07
C LEU A 112 4.33 5.25 -29.55
N CYS A 113 3.18 4.77 -29.09
CA CYS A 113 2.96 4.40 -27.71
C CYS A 113 3.58 3.02 -27.44
N LYS A 114 3.87 2.69 -26.18
CA LYS A 114 4.30 1.34 -25.77
C LYS A 114 3.32 0.23 -26.15
N CYS A 115 2.05 0.57 -26.42
CA CYS A 115 1.06 -0.37 -26.95
C CYS A 115 1.13 -0.56 -28.48
N GLY A 116 2.01 0.15 -29.19
CA GLY A 116 2.18 0.07 -30.64
C GLY A 116 1.27 0.98 -31.48
N HIS A 117 0.40 1.78 -30.85
CA HIS A 117 -0.50 2.73 -31.53
C HIS A 117 0.12 4.12 -31.65
N LYS A 118 -0.31 4.93 -32.63
CA LYS A 118 0.23 6.28 -32.82
C LYS A 118 -0.40 7.25 -31.84
N GLN A 119 0.31 8.34 -31.51
CA GLN A 119 -0.20 9.39 -30.63
C GLN A 119 -1.59 9.94 -31.06
N ALA A 120 -1.87 9.99 -32.38
CA ALA A 120 -3.16 10.44 -32.90
C ALA A 120 -4.33 9.55 -32.42
N ASP A 121 -4.11 8.24 -32.33
CA ASP A 121 -5.12 7.25 -31.93
C ASP A 121 -5.45 7.35 -30.42
N HIS A 122 -4.53 7.90 -29.62
CA HIS A 122 -4.77 8.22 -28.21
C HIS A 122 -5.44 9.58 -28.01
N LYS A 123 -5.23 10.53 -28.93
CA LYS A 123 -5.75 11.92 -28.80
C LYS A 123 -7.28 11.98 -28.88
N GLU A 124 -7.93 11.03 -29.53
CA GLU A 124 -9.40 10.97 -29.55
C GLU A 124 -10.03 10.72 -28.17
N LYS A 125 -9.28 10.17 -27.22
CA LYS A 125 -9.76 9.91 -25.86
C LYS A 125 -9.38 10.97 -24.83
N VAL A 126 -8.76 12.10 -25.23
CA VAL A 126 -8.69 13.30 -24.35
C VAL A 126 -10.04 14.01 -24.37
N VAL A 127 -11.11 13.27 -24.03
CA VAL A 127 -12.31 13.88 -23.51
C VAL A 127 -11.84 14.56 -22.23
N ASN A 128 -11.86 15.89 -22.21
CA ASN A 128 -11.59 16.66 -21.00
C ASN A 128 -12.25 15.93 -19.82
N PRO A 129 -11.50 15.42 -18.83
CA PRO A 129 -12.07 14.60 -17.78
C PRO A 129 -13.22 15.32 -17.05
N ALA A 130 -13.22 16.66 -17.06
CA ALA A 130 -14.35 17.47 -16.61
C ALA A 130 -15.62 17.27 -17.46
N ARG A 131 -15.51 17.17 -18.78
CA ARG A 131 -16.64 16.92 -19.69
C ARG A 131 -17.22 15.52 -19.48
N ASP A 132 -16.39 14.51 -19.25
CA ASP A 132 -16.86 13.15 -19.01
C ASP A 132 -17.49 13.00 -17.62
N ALA A 133 -16.90 13.66 -16.61
CA ALA A 133 -17.50 13.80 -15.29
C ALA A 133 -18.86 14.53 -15.37
N LEU A 134 -18.99 15.58 -16.18
CA LEU A 134 -20.25 16.30 -16.39
C LEU A 134 -21.31 15.43 -17.09
N LYS A 135 -20.94 14.64 -18.10
CA LYS A 135 -21.85 13.68 -18.74
C LYS A 135 -22.34 12.66 -17.73
N SER A 136 -21.41 12.09 -16.96
CA SER A 136 -21.72 11.12 -15.90
C SER A 136 -22.64 11.71 -14.82
N LEU A 137 -22.40 12.95 -14.39
CA LEU A 137 -23.26 13.66 -13.44
C LEU A 137 -24.65 13.95 -14.02
N LYS A 138 -24.74 14.31 -15.29
CA LYS A 138 -26.02 14.59 -15.96
C LYS A 138 -26.88 13.32 -16.06
N ILE A 139 -26.27 12.18 -16.40
CA ILE A 139 -26.93 10.87 -16.42
C ILE A 139 -27.35 10.45 -15.01
N LYS A 140 -26.48 10.63 -14.00
CA LYS A 140 -26.81 10.33 -12.61
C LYS A 140 -27.95 11.20 -12.10
N ASN A 141 -27.97 12.50 -12.40
CA ASN A 141 -29.06 13.39 -11.98
C ASN A 141 -30.38 13.12 -12.73
N SER A 142 -30.33 12.82 -14.03
CA SER A 142 -31.54 12.46 -14.79
C SER A 142 -32.14 11.16 -14.27
N THR A 143 -31.32 10.16 -13.98
CA THR A 143 -31.79 8.88 -13.42
C THR A 143 -32.24 9.01 -11.97
N LYS A 144 -31.58 9.84 -11.13
CA LYS A 144 -32.03 10.13 -9.75
C LYS A 144 -33.37 10.87 -9.69
N SER A 145 -33.70 11.66 -10.71
CA SER A 145 -35.02 12.32 -10.80
C SER A 145 -36.17 11.36 -11.13
N ILE A 146 -35.85 10.15 -11.62
CA ILE A 146 -36.81 9.07 -11.93
C ILE A 146 -36.56 7.86 -11.02
N VAL A 147 -35.84 8.03 -9.91
CA VAL A 147 -35.96 7.07 -8.81
C VAL A 147 -37.33 7.32 -8.22
N THR A 148 -38.27 6.49 -8.65
CA THR A 148 -39.53 6.16 -8.00
C THR A 148 -39.55 6.65 -6.56
N ARG A 149 -40.13 7.83 -6.34
CA ARG A 149 -40.62 8.20 -5.02
C ARG A 149 -41.58 7.07 -4.65
N GLU A 150 -41.15 6.18 -3.76
CA GLU A 150 -42.02 5.22 -3.12
C GLU A 150 -43.19 6.04 -2.58
N LYS A 151 -44.35 5.89 -3.21
CA LYS A 151 -45.59 6.60 -2.84
C LYS A 151 -45.83 6.31 -1.36
N GLY A 152 -45.52 7.26 -0.49
CA GLY A 152 -45.65 7.08 0.96
C GLY A 152 -44.52 7.64 1.83
N LYS A 153 -43.36 8.03 1.28
CA LYS A 153 -42.29 8.63 2.09
C LYS A 153 -42.19 10.15 1.89
N VAL A 154 -42.37 10.89 2.99
CA VAL A 154 -42.23 12.35 3.09
C VAL A 154 -40.76 12.77 2.79
N CYS A 155 -40.51 13.93 2.12
CA CYS A 155 -39.15 14.46 1.90
C CYS A 155 -38.47 14.72 3.27
N THR A 156 -37.14 14.69 3.38
CA THR A 156 -36.47 15.32 4.54
C THR A 156 -36.49 16.84 4.39
N ASP A 157 -36.30 17.31 3.16
CA ASP A 157 -36.20 18.73 2.88
C ASP A 157 -37.52 19.24 2.30
N PHE A 158 -38.25 20.04 3.08
CA PHE A 158 -39.47 20.68 2.62
C PHE A 158 -39.14 21.76 1.58
N LYS A 159 -39.55 21.53 0.33
CA LYS A 159 -39.43 22.51 -0.76
C LYS A 159 -40.82 22.79 -1.30
N ILE A 160 -41.28 24.03 -1.17
CA ILE A 160 -42.59 24.47 -1.65
C ILE A 160 -42.64 24.29 -3.17
N ASP A 161 -43.66 23.59 -3.65
CA ASP A 161 -43.96 23.50 -5.07
C ASP A 161 -44.81 24.72 -5.50
N PRO A 162 -44.27 25.66 -6.29
CA PRO A 162 -45.03 26.82 -6.75
C PRO A 162 -46.12 26.44 -7.77
N ALA A 163 -46.07 25.23 -8.33
CA ALA A 163 -47.06 24.74 -9.28
C ALA A 163 -48.18 23.90 -8.63
N ALA A 164 -48.11 23.64 -7.32
CA ALA A 164 -49.14 22.89 -6.60
C ALA A 164 -50.43 23.69 -6.46
N ALA A 165 -51.58 23.00 -6.50
CA ALA A 165 -52.90 23.61 -6.34
C ALA A 165 -53.13 24.20 -4.94
N GLU A 166 -52.43 23.68 -3.93
CA GLU A 166 -52.47 24.18 -2.55
C GLU A 166 -51.11 24.77 -2.18
N PHE A 167 -51.11 26.01 -1.69
CA PHE A 167 -49.90 26.64 -1.17
C PHE A 167 -49.43 25.91 0.08
N GLY A 168 -48.16 25.48 0.10
CA GLY A 168 -47.59 24.74 1.24
C GLY A 168 -47.48 23.22 1.06
N THR A 169 -47.64 22.70 -0.16
CA THR A 169 -47.32 21.30 -0.49
C THR A 169 -45.84 21.17 -0.90
N CYS A 170 -45.09 20.22 -0.30
CA CYS A 170 -43.69 19.92 -0.72
C CYS A 170 -43.75 19.40 -2.16
N LEU A 171 -42.67 19.53 -2.92
CA LEU A 171 -42.50 18.88 -4.22
C LEU A 171 -42.81 17.37 -4.23
N CYS A 172 -42.89 16.70 -3.07
CA CYS A 172 -43.30 15.30 -2.93
C CYS A 172 -44.81 15.06 -2.87
N GLY A 173 -45.63 16.10 -2.81
CA GLY A 173 -47.08 15.98 -2.65
C GLY A 173 -47.59 15.89 -1.20
N PHE A 174 -46.71 15.98 -0.19
CA PHE A 174 -47.10 16.01 1.23
C PHE A 174 -47.16 17.44 1.78
N LYS A 175 -48.00 17.68 2.79
CA LYS A 175 -48.18 19.01 3.40
C LYS A 175 -47.05 19.31 4.39
N LYS A 176 -46.83 20.59 4.70
CA LYS A 176 -45.82 21.02 5.68
C LYS A 176 -45.96 20.32 7.05
N ALA A 177 -47.19 20.10 7.51
CA ALA A 177 -47.45 19.42 8.79
C ALA A 177 -46.88 17.98 8.84
N ASP A 178 -46.88 17.27 7.70
CA ASP A 178 -46.34 15.90 7.62
C ASP A 178 -44.80 15.86 7.72
N HIS A 179 -44.14 16.98 7.40
CA HIS A 179 -42.70 17.14 7.53
C HIS A 179 -42.29 17.46 8.97
N GLU A 180 -43.02 18.35 9.64
CA GLU A 180 -42.72 18.78 11.02
C GLU A 180 -42.79 17.61 12.02
N ALA A 181 -43.80 16.73 11.87
CA ALA A 181 -43.93 15.53 12.70
C ALA A 181 -42.74 14.55 12.58
N ARG A 182 -41.98 14.61 11.48
CA ARG A 182 -40.81 13.76 11.25
C ARG A 182 -39.53 14.41 11.77
N GLU A 183 -39.43 15.74 11.71
CA GLU A 183 -38.22 16.46 12.10
C GLU A 183 -37.93 16.32 13.59
N GLU A 184 -38.98 16.38 14.42
CA GLU A 184 -38.89 16.11 15.87
C GLU A 184 -38.42 14.67 16.15
N ASN A 185 -38.85 13.71 15.33
CA ASN A 185 -38.46 12.30 15.46
C ASN A 185 -37.05 12.01 14.89
N ALA A 186 -36.60 12.75 13.89
CA ALA A 186 -35.28 12.55 13.27
C ALA A 186 -34.16 13.01 14.20
N ALA A 187 -34.30 14.18 14.83
CA ALA A 187 -33.34 14.68 15.80
C ALA A 187 -33.24 13.75 17.03
N ALA A 188 -34.39 13.34 17.59
CA ALA A 188 -34.44 12.36 18.68
C ALA A 188 -33.83 11.01 18.27
N GLY A 189 -34.08 10.55 17.03
CA GLY A 189 -33.52 9.33 16.47
C GLY A 189 -31.99 9.39 16.31
N MET A 190 -31.44 10.53 15.87
CA MET A 190 -29.99 10.72 15.80
C MET A 190 -29.34 10.76 17.18
N LEU A 191 -29.95 11.44 18.15
CA LEU A 191 -29.46 11.46 19.54
C LEU A 191 -29.46 10.06 20.16
N ARG A 192 -30.48 9.23 19.88
CA ARG A 192 -30.50 7.84 20.34
C ARG A 192 -29.36 7.03 19.73
N LYS A 193 -29.14 7.12 18.41
CA LYS A 193 -28.02 6.44 17.73
C LYS A 193 -26.65 6.90 18.24
N LEU A 194 -26.50 8.19 18.53
CA LEU A 194 -25.26 8.74 19.07
C LEU A 194 -24.98 8.21 20.49
N LYS A 195 -26.00 8.17 21.35
CA LYS A 195 -25.88 7.60 22.71
C LYS A 195 -25.50 6.12 22.67
N GLU A 196 -26.14 5.34 21.79
CA GLU A 196 -25.84 3.91 21.60
C GLU A 196 -24.39 3.69 21.12
N ARG A 197 -23.93 4.49 20.14
CA ARG A 197 -22.53 4.44 19.69
C ARG A 197 -21.56 4.76 20.83
N ASN A 198 -21.82 5.82 21.60
CA ASN A 198 -20.94 6.19 22.72
C ASN A 198 -20.90 5.13 23.82
N GLN A 199 -22.03 4.46 24.09
CA GLN A 199 -22.06 3.32 25.00
C GLN A 199 -21.24 2.14 24.47
N SER A 200 -21.33 1.83 23.18
CA SER A 200 -20.55 0.75 22.57
C SER A 200 -19.03 1.03 22.63
N ILE A 201 -18.61 2.28 22.44
CA ILE A 201 -17.21 2.69 22.53
C ILE A 201 -16.69 2.49 23.97
N ARG A 202 -17.44 2.95 24.98
CA ARG A 202 -17.06 2.76 26.38
C ARG A 202 -16.99 1.29 26.79
N ALA A 203 -17.90 0.47 26.26
CA ALA A 203 -17.87 -0.97 26.51
C ALA A 203 -16.64 -1.64 25.89
N GLN A 204 -16.24 -1.25 24.68
CA GLN A 204 -15.01 -1.74 24.04
C GLN A 204 -13.76 -1.29 24.79
N GLU A 205 -13.70 -0.03 25.22
CA GLU A 205 -12.59 0.51 25.99
C GLU A 205 -12.40 -0.22 27.34
N THR A 206 -13.51 -0.58 28.00
CA THR A 206 -13.47 -1.37 29.24
C THR A 206 -12.93 -2.79 29.01
N GLN A 207 -13.21 -3.40 27.87
CA GLN A 207 -12.68 -4.73 27.53
C GLN A 207 -11.18 -4.70 27.23
N LEU A 208 -10.68 -3.61 26.64
CA LEU A 208 -9.26 -3.40 26.35
C LEU A 208 -8.45 -3.01 27.59
N ALA A 209 -9.08 -2.33 28.56
CA ALA A 209 -8.46 -1.94 29.82
C ALA A 209 -8.47 -3.05 30.90
N ALA A 210 -8.97 -4.25 30.57
CA ALA A 210 -8.86 -5.38 31.48
C ALA A 210 -7.37 -5.65 31.73
N PRO A 211 -6.89 -5.58 32.99
CA PRO A 211 -5.49 -5.79 33.31
C PRO A 211 -5.11 -7.18 32.78
N LEU A 212 -4.07 -7.21 31.94
CA LEU A 212 -3.49 -8.47 31.50
C LEU A 212 -3.22 -9.31 32.77
N PRO A 213 -3.58 -10.61 32.77
CA PRO A 213 -3.24 -11.47 33.89
C PRO A 213 -1.74 -11.31 34.09
N GLN A 214 -1.37 -10.76 35.24
CA GLN A 214 0.02 -10.75 35.66
C GLN A 214 0.34 -12.22 35.84
N ASP A 215 1.04 -12.79 34.86
CA ASP A 215 1.63 -14.10 34.97
C ASP A 215 2.43 -14.06 36.27
N GLU A 216 1.96 -14.81 37.26
CA GLU A 216 2.64 -14.98 38.53
C GLU A 216 3.98 -15.66 38.24
N ALA A 217 4.98 -14.80 38.00
CA ALA A 217 6.36 -15.16 37.99
C ALA A 217 6.67 -15.67 39.40
N SER A 218 6.76 -16.99 39.47
CA SER A 218 7.63 -17.77 40.35
C SER A 218 8.52 -16.94 41.27
N ASP A 219 8.29 -17.14 42.57
CA ASP A 219 9.32 -17.29 43.60
C ASP A 219 10.69 -17.60 42.98
N ASP A 220 11.62 -16.65 43.04
CA ASP A 220 12.99 -16.89 43.48
C ASP A 220 13.82 -15.59 43.40
N GLN A 221 14.52 -15.32 44.51
CA GLN A 221 15.66 -14.41 44.71
C GLN A 221 15.37 -13.04 45.33
N ASP A 222 15.43 -13.04 46.66
CA ASP A 222 16.50 -12.43 47.47
C ASP A 222 17.18 -11.14 46.95
N ASP A 223 17.13 -10.16 47.86
CA ASP A 223 18.15 -9.16 48.19
C ASP A 223 18.21 -7.79 47.48
N GLU A 224 18.36 -6.81 48.38
CA GLU A 224 18.87 -5.43 48.27
C GLU A 224 17.94 -4.31 47.77
N GLU A 225 17.25 -3.73 48.75
CA GLU A 225 17.44 -2.34 49.17
C GLU A 225 18.04 -1.37 48.12
N SER A 226 17.18 -0.67 47.39
CA SER A 226 17.55 0.63 46.82
C SER A 226 16.41 1.61 46.93
N GLN A 227 16.58 2.52 47.87
CA GLN A 227 15.85 3.76 47.99
C GLN A 227 16.08 4.57 46.71
N HIS A 228 15.02 4.82 45.94
CA HIS A 228 14.97 6.03 45.13
C HIS A 228 13.56 6.59 45.11
N GLU A 229 13.36 7.53 46.03
CA GLU A 229 12.38 8.60 45.87
C GLU A 229 12.50 9.18 44.46
N THR A 230 11.42 9.08 43.69
CA THR A 230 11.13 10.06 42.65
C THR A 230 9.74 10.61 42.91
N GLU A 231 9.77 11.64 43.76
CA GLU A 231 8.75 12.65 43.91
C GLU A 231 8.26 13.16 42.54
N LYS A 232 6.92 13.23 42.41
CA LYS A 232 6.20 14.50 42.19
C LYS A 232 6.57 15.25 40.89
N LEU A 233 5.62 15.24 39.95
CA LEU A 233 5.05 16.41 39.26
C LEU A 233 4.44 15.96 37.93
N VAL A 234 3.14 15.69 37.92
CA VAL A 234 2.36 15.82 36.68
C VAL A 234 1.35 16.92 36.93
N GLY A 235 1.69 18.09 36.39
CA GLY A 235 0.90 19.28 36.46
C GLY A 235 -0.42 19.13 35.70
N GLU A 236 -1.45 19.73 36.27
CA GLU A 236 -2.70 20.07 35.63
C GLU A 236 -2.41 20.96 34.42
N ALA A 237 -2.51 20.40 33.21
CA ALA A 237 -2.56 21.19 31.99
C ALA A 237 -4.00 21.69 31.80
N ASP A 238 -4.20 22.93 32.24
CA ASP A 238 -5.36 23.78 31.98
C ASP A 238 -5.57 23.93 30.47
N ALA A 239 -6.48 23.13 29.90
CA ALA A 239 -6.90 23.25 28.51
C ALA A 239 -7.85 24.43 28.37
N SER A 240 -7.26 25.63 28.30
CA SER A 240 -7.91 26.84 27.79
C SER A 240 -8.20 26.65 26.30
N PHE A 241 -9.42 26.15 26.03
CA PHE A 241 -10.00 26.06 24.70
C PHE A 241 -10.27 27.47 24.17
N GLU A 242 -9.33 27.96 23.36
CA GLU A 242 -9.41 29.25 22.67
C GLU A 242 -10.53 29.19 21.62
N GLN A 243 -11.57 30.01 21.81
CA GLN A 243 -12.67 30.18 20.86
C GLN A 243 -12.14 30.83 19.57
N VAL A 244 -11.89 30.01 18.55
CA VAL A 244 -11.62 30.52 17.20
C VAL A 244 -12.90 31.13 16.64
N ALA A 245 -12.93 32.46 16.60
CA ALA A 245 -14.02 33.24 16.03
C ALA A 245 -14.28 32.87 14.57
N ALA A 246 -15.54 32.62 14.24
CA ALA A 246 -16.00 32.32 12.89
C ALA A 246 -15.68 33.48 11.92
N PRO A 247 -15.20 33.21 10.70
CA PRO A 247 -14.98 34.26 9.70
C PRO A 247 -16.33 34.86 9.28
N GLN A 248 -16.46 36.17 9.46
CA GLN A 248 -17.62 36.96 9.02
C GLN A 248 -17.76 36.87 7.49
N PRO A 249 -18.98 36.66 6.96
CA PRO A 249 -19.22 36.65 5.52
C PRO A 249 -18.98 38.06 4.95
N LYS A 250 -18.04 38.17 4.02
CA LYS A 250 -17.81 39.39 3.25
C LYS A 250 -19.06 39.70 2.43
N ALA A 251 -19.78 40.75 2.83
CA ALA A 251 -20.86 41.32 2.04
C ALA A 251 -20.31 41.73 0.66
N CYS A 252 -20.71 41.01 -0.38
CA CYS A 252 -20.55 41.49 -1.74
C CYS A 252 -21.52 42.65 -1.94
N CYS A 253 -20.99 43.87 -1.92
CA CYS A 253 -21.69 45.04 -2.42
C CYS A 253 -22.00 44.82 -3.90
N ILE A 254 -23.28 44.57 -4.20
CA ILE A 254 -23.82 44.70 -5.55
C ILE A 254 -23.96 46.20 -5.79
N ILE A 255 -23.07 46.76 -6.61
CA ILE A 255 -23.21 48.10 -7.16
C ILE A 255 -24.22 47.99 -8.30
N MET A 256 -25.40 48.61 -8.12
CA MET A 256 -26.37 48.86 -9.18
C MET A 256 -25.98 50.12 -9.97
#